data_AF-A0AAW6PHH0-F1
#
_entry.id   AF-A0AAW6PHH0-F1
#
_cell.length_a   1.000
_cell.length_b   1.000
_cell.length_c   1.000
_cell.angle_alpha   90.00
_cell.angle_beta   90.00
_cell.angle_gamma   90.00
#
_symmetry.space_group_name_H-M   'P 1'
#
loop_
_entity.id
_entity.type
_entity.pdbx_description
1 polymer ?
#
loop_
_entity_poly.entity_id
_entity_poly.type
_entity_poly.pdbx_seq_one_letter_code
_entity_poly.pdbx_strand_id
1 'polypeptide(L)'
;SQGAIKGDDEDEVFFDDDTDPNQVLYHANSGGNQARPCLRRLRYSEQVRTARQVQRDYTFTHPAYRQEQRADGSDLKHQSTTYERFDYPGRYKRGAVGAPFTATRITAWRHDARMAEVEGDDVRLQPGLSFTLIEHPREDLNRHWRVTRVHHEGTQFTSLQEEAAGARQGTRYTQAAVLVPGRTEWRPAPLPKPRIDGPQMATVVGPKGEEIYCDQWGRVKVSFPWDRESQDNEFSSCWVRVSQGWAGGSWGSMAIPRIGQDVIIQYVDADPDQPMITGRTYC
;
A
#
# COMPACT_ATOMS: atom_id res chain seq x y z
N SER A 1 71.31 -12.52 -7.46
CA SER A 1 70.87 -13.77 -6.79
C SER A 1 69.36 -13.84 -6.89
N GLN A 2 68.87 -14.88 -7.60
CA GLN A 2 67.60 -15.60 -7.43
C GLN A 2 66.32 -14.75 -7.23
N GLY A 3 65.35 -14.71 -8.15
CA GLY A 3 64.64 -15.84 -8.75
C GLY A 3 63.36 -16.11 -7.95
N ALA A 4 62.21 -15.70 -8.47
CA ALA A 4 60.87 -16.04 -7.96
C ALA A 4 59.95 -16.21 -9.19
N ILE A 5 59.87 -17.42 -9.76
CA ILE A 5 58.86 -18.47 -9.52
C ILE A 5 57.43 -17.98 -9.82
N LYS A 6 56.92 -18.45 -10.97
CA LYS A 6 55.52 -18.48 -11.39
C LYS A 6 54.64 -19.14 -10.34
N GLY A 7 53.48 -18.54 -10.07
CA GLY A 7 52.27 -19.27 -9.69
C GLY A 7 51.23 -18.97 -10.76
N ASP A 8 51.01 -19.93 -11.67
CA ASP A 8 49.78 -20.02 -12.45
C ASP A 8 48.69 -20.48 -11.46
N ASP A 9 47.57 -19.75 -11.38
CA ASP A 9 46.23 -20.22 -10.97
C ASP A 9 45.26 -19.04 -11.16
N GLU A 10 45.06 -18.65 -12.43
CA GLU A 10 43.90 -17.87 -12.86
C GLU A 10 42.74 -18.85 -13.10
N ASP A 11 42.12 -19.32 -12.01
CA ASP A 11 40.74 -19.83 -12.07
C ASP A 11 39.79 -18.67 -11.72
N GLU A 12 39.88 -17.57 -12.47
CA GLU A 12 38.74 -16.67 -12.60
C GLU A 12 37.71 -17.38 -13.47
N VAL A 13 36.79 -18.09 -12.82
CA VAL A 13 35.54 -18.57 -13.45
C VAL A 13 34.71 -17.33 -13.78
N PHE A 14 35.10 -16.63 -14.85
CA PHE A 14 34.20 -15.74 -15.56
C PHE A 14 33.11 -16.61 -16.15
N PHE A 15 31.97 -16.66 -15.45
CA PHE A 15 30.73 -16.95 -16.13
C PHE A 15 30.60 -15.89 -17.22
N ASP A 16 30.68 -16.32 -18.47
CA ASP A 16 30.37 -15.52 -19.65
C ASP A 16 28.88 -15.13 -19.58
N ASP A 17 28.60 -14.08 -18.79
CA ASP A 17 27.28 -13.56 -18.49
C ASP A 17 26.87 -12.58 -19.59
N ASP A 18 26.77 -13.10 -20.80
CA ASP A 18 26.23 -12.39 -21.97
C ASP A 18 24.69 -12.26 -21.90
N THR A 19 24.12 -12.43 -20.71
CA THR A 19 22.68 -12.29 -20.46
C THR A 19 22.45 -10.89 -19.91
N ASP A 20 21.73 -10.06 -20.67
CA ASP A 20 21.26 -8.76 -20.21
C ASP A 20 20.74 -8.87 -18.76
N PRO A 21 21.23 -8.03 -17.82
CA PRO A 21 20.85 -8.11 -16.41
C PRO A 21 19.35 -7.95 -16.17
N ASN A 22 18.61 -7.47 -17.17
CA ASN A 22 17.15 -7.33 -17.14
C ASN A 22 16.42 -8.52 -17.77
N GLN A 23 17.10 -9.61 -18.14
CA GLN A 23 16.52 -10.79 -18.74
C GLN A 23 16.66 -12.01 -17.83
N VAL A 24 15.57 -12.77 -17.70
CA VAL A 24 15.52 -14.00 -16.92
C VAL A 24 15.05 -15.12 -17.83
N LEU A 25 15.86 -16.18 -17.90
CA LEU A 25 15.61 -17.35 -18.73
C LEU A 25 14.53 -18.23 -18.09
N TYR A 26 13.62 -18.77 -18.92
CA TYR A 26 12.73 -19.84 -18.52
C TYR A 26 13.16 -21.15 -19.18
N HIS A 27 13.29 -22.20 -18.37
CA HIS A 27 13.60 -23.53 -18.89
C HIS A 27 12.96 -24.63 -18.05
N ALA A 28 12.00 -25.35 -18.63
CA ALA A 28 11.18 -26.32 -17.90
C ALA A 28 11.86 -27.69 -17.64
N ASN A 29 13.00 -27.98 -18.27
CA ASN A 29 13.61 -29.31 -18.15
C ASN A 29 14.20 -29.54 -16.75
N SER A 30 13.86 -30.70 -16.17
CA SER A 30 14.39 -31.20 -14.90
C SER A 30 15.70 -31.99 -15.04
N GLY A 31 16.16 -32.23 -16.27
CA GLY A 31 17.37 -33.00 -16.57
C GLY A 31 18.61 -32.13 -16.75
N GLY A 32 19.67 -32.45 -16.00
CA GLY A 32 20.97 -31.78 -16.09
C GLY A 32 21.07 -30.53 -15.21
N ASN A 33 22.27 -30.27 -14.68
CA ASN A 33 22.57 -29.02 -13.99
C ASN A 33 22.68 -27.93 -15.07
N GLN A 34 21.84 -26.91 -15.00
CA GLN A 34 21.88 -25.82 -15.97
C GLN A 34 23.11 -24.95 -15.69
N ALA A 35 23.80 -24.53 -16.75
CA ALA A 35 24.97 -23.66 -16.63
C ALA A 35 24.59 -22.23 -16.20
N ARG A 36 23.34 -21.82 -16.41
CA ARG A 36 22.82 -20.47 -16.12
C ARG A 36 21.61 -20.52 -15.18
N PRO A 37 21.45 -19.54 -14.28
CA PRO A 37 20.26 -19.42 -13.44
C PRO A 37 19.00 -19.24 -14.29
N CYS A 38 17.91 -19.91 -13.92
CA CYS A 38 16.66 -19.85 -14.68
C CYS A 38 15.42 -20.09 -13.80
N LEU A 39 14.27 -19.69 -14.33
CA LEU A 39 12.97 -20.11 -13.83
C LEU A 39 12.61 -21.47 -14.44
N ARG A 40 12.23 -22.41 -13.58
CA ARG A 40 11.89 -23.79 -13.99
C ARG A 40 10.39 -24.02 -14.03
N ARG A 41 9.65 -23.35 -13.14
CA ARG A 41 8.20 -23.43 -13.06
C ARG A 41 7.61 -22.04 -13.16
N LEU A 42 6.54 -21.91 -13.94
CA LEU A 42 5.73 -20.71 -14.01
C LEU A 42 4.26 -21.13 -14.06
N ARG A 43 3.47 -20.62 -13.12
CA ARG A 43 2.03 -20.80 -13.07
C ARG A 43 1.36 -19.44 -13.18
N TYR A 44 0.72 -19.20 -14.32
CA TYR A 44 -0.06 -17.99 -14.55
C TYR A 44 -1.49 -18.15 -14.02
N SER A 45 -2.03 -17.09 -13.42
CA SER A 45 -3.42 -17.04 -12.96
C SER A 45 -4.06 -15.67 -13.25
N GLU A 46 -5.33 -15.71 -13.65
CA GLU A 46 -6.20 -14.55 -13.71
C GLU A 46 -7.40 -14.77 -12.80
N GLN A 47 -7.80 -13.72 -12.07
CA GLN A 47 -8.92 -13.77 -11.14
C GLN A 47 -9.90 -12.65 -11.41
N VAL A 48 -11.20 -12.95 -11.33
CA VAL A 48 -12.24 -11.92 -11.44
C VAL A 48 -12.12 -10.98 -10.25
N ARG A 49 -12.04 -9.67 -10.54
CA ARG A 49 -11.97 -8.60 -9.54
C ARG A 49 -12.95 -7.50 -9.89
N THR A 50 -13.15 -6.57 -8.95
CA THR A 50 -13.92 -5.34 -9.15
C THR A 50 -13.55 -4.71 -10.50
N ALA A 51 -14.56 -4.40 -11.31
CA ALA A 51 -14.38 -3.76 -12.61
C ALA A 51 -14.44 -2.24 -12.50
N ARG A 52 -15.26 -1.73 -11.59
CA ARG A 52 -15.46 -0.31 -11.34
C ARG A 52 -15.50 0.00 -9.86
N GLN A 53 -14.77 1.02 -9.42
CA GLN A 53 -14.92 1.59 -8.09
C GLN A 53 -15.74 2.89 -8.18
N VAL A 54 -16.76 3.00 -7.34
CA VAL A 54 -17.50 4.23 -7.10
C VAL A 54 -17.35 4.63 -5.64
N GLN A 55 -17.10 5.90 -5.38
CA GLN A 55 -17.01 6.45 -4.04
C GLN A 55 -17.82 7.74 -3.95
N ARG A 56 -18.33 8.04 -2.76
CA ARG A 56 -18.95 9.32 -2.42
C ARG A 56 -18.41 9.83 -1.10
N ASP A 57 -18.51 11.14 -0.89
CA ASP A 57 -18.20 11.78 0.38
C ASP A 57 -19.16 12.95 0.62
N TYR A 58 -19.08 13.55 1.79
CA TYR A 58 -19.82 14.72 2.20
C TYR A 58 -18.87 15.85 2.60
N THR A 59 -19.17 17.06 2.13
CA THR A 59 -18.56 18.29 2.64
C THR A 59 -19.65 19.29 3.01
N PHE A 60 -19.57 19.82 4.23
CA PHE A 60 -20.55 20.77 4.74
C PHE A 60 -20.50 22.13 4.04
N THR A 61 -19.38 22.46 3.36
CA THR A 61 -19.25 23.70 2.59
C THR A 61 -20.02 23.66 1.27
N HIS A 62 -20.35 22.47 0.77
CA HIS A 62 -21.11 22.25 -0.46
C HIS A 62 -22.06 21.04 -0.28
N PRO A 63 -23.06 21.14 0.61
CA PRO A 63 -23.82 19.97 1.08
C PRO A 63 -24.69 19.32 0.00
N ALA A 64 -25.11 20.07 -1.02
CA ALA A 64 -25.89 19.54 -2.14
C ALA A 64 -25.03 18.74 -3.15
N TYR A 65 -23.70 18.93 -3.13
CA TYR A 65 -22.81 18.25 -4.06
C TYR A 65 -22.47 16.85 -3.54
N ARG A 66 -22.81 15.82 -4.32
CA ARG A 66 -22.67 14.40 -3.92
C ARG A 66 -21.24 13.90 -3.79
N GLN A 67 -20.25 14.68 -4.25
CA GLN A 67 -18.83 14.29 -4.31
C GLN A 67 -18.65 12.87 -4.87
N GLU A 68 -19.40 12.48 -5.89
CA GLU A 68 -19.27 11.14 -6.47
C GLU A 68 -18.07 11.08 -7.40
N GLN A 69 -17.28 10.02 -7.28
CA GLN A 69 -16.16 9.72 -8.16
C GLN A 69 -16.24 8.27 -8.63
N ARG A 70 -15.83 8.04 -9.88
CA ARG A 70 -15.85 6.72 -10.52
C ARG A 70 -14.52 6.46 -11.18
N ALA A 71 -14.01 5.23 -11.07
CA ALA A 71 -12.84 4.78 -11.80
C ALA A 71 -13.04 3.34 -12.29
N ASP A 72 -12.69 3.10 -13.54
CA ASP A 72 -12.71 1.77 -14.16
C ASP A 72 -11.33 1.11 -14.02
N GLY A 73 -11.34 -0.20 -13.80
CA GLY A 73 -10.13 -1.02 -13.73
C GLY A 73 -9.55 -1.29 -15.11
N SER A 74 -8.25 -1.57 -15.17
CA SER A 74 -7.59 -2.04 -16.38
C SER A 74 -7.83 -3.52 -16.63
N ASP A 75 -7.52 -3.99 -17.85
CA ASP A 75 -7.35 -5.41 -18.14
C ASP A 75 -8.61 -6.28 -17.95
N LEU A 76 -9.76 -5.76 -18.38
CA LEU A 76 -11.08 -6.37 -18.18
C LEU A 76 -11.49 -7.40 -19.26
N LYS A 77 -10.60 -7.79 -20.17
CA LYS A 77 -10.93 -8.62 -21.35
C LYS A 77 -11.56 -9.97 -21.02
N HIS A 78 -11.23 -10.54 -19.86
CA HIS A 78 -11.67 -11.88 -19.43
C HIS A 78 -12.71 -11.84 -18.29
N GLN A 79 -13.36 -10.70 -18.07
CA GLN A 79 -14.38 -10.53 -17.04
C GLN A 79 -15.47 -9.55 -17.46
N SER A 80 -16.56 -9.49 -16.68
CA SER A 80 -17.55 -8.42 -16.86
C SER A 80 -16.95 -7.06 -16.50
N THR A 81 -17.33 -6.03 -17.26
CA THR A 81 -17.01 -4.62 -17.01
C THR A 81 -17.99 -3.95 -16.06
N THR A 82 -19.08 -4.62 -15.69
CA THR A 82 -20.19 -4.03 -14.91
C THR A 82 -20.11 -4.28 -13.40
N TYR A 83 -19.18 -5.12 -12.94
CA TYR A 83 -19.07 -5.45 -11.52
C TYR A 83 -18.52 -4.26 -10.72
N GLU A 84 -19.45 -3.47 -10.16
CA GLU A 84 -19.18 -2.24 -9.43
C GLU A 84 -19.05 -2.48 -7.92
N ARG A 85 -18.06 -1.83 -7.31
CA ARG A 85 -17.94 -1.69 -5.86
C ARG A 85 -18.21 -0.24 -5.47
N PHE A 86 -19.24 -0.02 -4.66
CA PHE A 86 -19.55 1.25 -4.05
C PHE A 86 -18.98 1.33 -2.62
N ASP A 87 -18.47 2.50 -2.21
CA ASP A 87 -17.96 2.74 -0.85
C ASP A 87 -18.21 4.19 -0.38
N TYR A 88 -18.44 4.36 0.92
CA TYR A 88 -18.65 5.65 1.60
C TYR A 88 -18.15 5.55 3.06
N PRO A 89 -17.40 6.55 3.57
CA PRO A 89 -16.97 7.78 2.91
C PRO A 89 -15.72 7.60 2.04
N GLY A 90 -15.61 8.41 0.98
CA GLY A 90 -14.51 8.41 0.01
C GLY A 90 -13.19 8.98 0.54
N ARG A 91 -13.25 9.75 1.64
CA ARG A 91 -12.18 10.47 2.33
C ARG A 91 -11.51 11.55 1.49
N TYR A 92 -12.32 12.28 0.73
CA TYR A 92 -11.91 13.45 -0.01
C TYR A 92 -13.00 14.52 0.08
N LYS A 93 -12.59 15.78 0.21
CA LYS A 93 -13.53 16.91 0.30
C LYS A 93 -13.58 17.74 -0.98
N ARG A 94 -12.81 17.36 -2.02
CA ARG A 94 -12.73 18.02 -3.33
C ARG A 94 -12.62 16.97 -4.43
N GLY A 95 -13.32 17.19 -5.55
CA GLY A 95 -13.30 16.27 -6.70
C GLY A 95 -11.91 16.02 -7.29
N ALA A 96 -11.06 17.06 -7.35
CA ALA A 96 -9.69 16.94 -7.86
C ALA A 96 -8.83 15.92 -7.07
N VAL A 97 -9.13 15.71 -5.78
CA VAL A 97 -8.47 14.69 -4.94
C VAL A 97 -9.23 13.37 -4.98
N GLY A 98 -10.56 13.42 -5.12
CA GLY A 98 -11.38 12.22 -5.15
C GLY A 98 -11.11 11.32 -6.36
N ALA A 99 -10.93 11.89 -7.55
CA ALA A 99 -10.62 11.11 -8.76
C ALA A 99 -9.36 10.22 -8.61
N PRO A 100 -8.18 10.74 -8.23
CA PRO A 100 -7.00 9.90 -8.02
C PRO A 100 -7.12 8.94 -6.84
N PHE A 101 -7.88 9.29 -5.78
CA PHE A 101 -8.17 8.37 -4.67
C PHE A 101 -8.96 7.15 -5.16
N THR A 102 -10.00 7.38 -5.96
CA THR A 102 -10.84 6.31 -6.52
C THR A 102 -10.08 5.47 -7.55
N ALA A 103 -9.24 6.09 -8.39
CA ALA A 103 -8.33 5.37 -9.28
C ALA A 103 -7.34 4.48 -8.52
N THR A 104 -6.69 5.02 -7.49
CA THR A 104 -5.76 4.25 -6.64
C THR A 104 -6.47 3.07 -5.97
N ARG A 105 -7.72 3.27 -5.52
CA ARG A 105 -8.52 2.24 -4.86
C ARG A 105 -8.85 1.08 -5.79
N ILE A 106 -9.27 1.34 -7.03
CA ILE A 106 -9.54 0.26 -8.00
C ILE A 106 -8.26 -0.50 -8.37
N THR A 107 -7.12 0.20 -8.54
CA THR A 107 -5.82 -0.44 -8.77
C THR A 107 -5.45 -1.38 -7.61
N ALA A 108 -5.67 -0.96 -6.37
CA ALA A 108 -5.41 -1.77 -5.17
C ALA A 108 -6.32 -3.02 -5.09
N TRP A 109 -7.61 -2.90 -5.42
CA TRP A 109 -8.51 -4.05 -5.45
C TRP A 109 -8.22 -5.04 -6.58
N ARG A 110 -7.47 -4.62 -7.61
CA ARG A 110 -7.09 -5.44 -8.76
C ARG A 110 -5.63 -5.88 -8.74
N HIS A 111 -4.93 -5.66 -7.63
CA HIS A 111 -3.49 -5.94 -7.50
C HIS A 111 -3.09 -7.40 -7.73
N ASP A 112 -4.05 -8.31 -7.52
CA ASP A 112 -3.93 -9.76 -7.64
C ASP A 112 -4.82 -10.32 -8.77
N ALA A 113 -5.33 -9.46 -9.66
CA ALA A 113 -6.17 -9.88 -10.78
C ALA A 113 -5.37 -10.71 -11.81
N ARG A 114 -4.07 -10.46 -11.95
CA ARG A 114 -3.16 -11.18 -12.86
C ARG A 114 -1.82 -11.40 -12.19
N MET A 115 -1.48 -12.65 -11.94
CA MET A 115 -0.27 -13.02 -11.20
C MET A 115 0.40 -14.24 -11.84
N ALA A 116 1.71 -14.33 -11.69
CA ALA A 116 2.45 -15.55 -11.97
C ALA A 116 3.23 -15.99 -10.73
N GLU A 117 3.08 -17.26 -10.35
CA GLU A 117 3.92 -17.91 -9.35
C GLU A 117 5.07 -18.61 -10.08
N VAL A 118 6.31 -18.36 -9.66
CA VAL A 118 7.49 -18.93 -10.30
C VAL A 118 8.42 -19.60 -9.30
N GLU A 119 9.13 -20.63 -9.76
CA GLU A 119 10.19 -21.30 -9.00
C GLU A 119 11.44 -21.37 -9.86
N GLY A 120 12.61 -21.19 -9.26
CA GLY A 120 13.89 -21.17 -9.97
C GLY A 120 15.10 -21.04 -9.04
N ASP A 121 16.23 -20.66 -9.60
CA ASP A 121 17.51 -20.46 -8.91
C ASP A 121 18.19 -19.13 -9.27
N ASP A 122 17.49 -18.24 -9.97
CA ASP A 122 17.99 -16.89 -10.24
C ASP A 122 17.89 -16.00 -8.99
N VAL A 123 19.06 -15.71 -8.40
CA VAL A 123 19.22 -14.91 -7.18
C VAL A 123 18.93 -13.43 -7.39
N ARG A 124 18.86 -12.97 -8.65
CA ARG A 124 18.63 -11.56 -8.99
C ARG A 124 17.18 -11.14 -8.76
N LEU A 125 16.26 -12.09 -8.56
CA LEU A 125 14.85 -11.80 -8.27
C LEU A 125 14.71 -11.16 -6.89
N GLN A 126 14.35 -9.87 -6.85
CA GLN A 126 14.08 -9.13 -5.62
C GLN A 126 12.77 -8.36 -5.74
N PRO A 127 11.97 -8.23 -4.65
CA PRO A 127 10.73 -7.48 -4.68
C PRO A 127 10.95 -6.04 -5.14
N GLY A 128 10.10 -5.57 -6.06
CA GLY A 128 10.20 -4.24 -6.66
C GLY A 128 11.02 -4.19 -7.96
N LEU A 129 11.96 -5.12 -8.17
CA LEU A 129 12.68 -5.23 -9.44
C LEU A 129 11.81 -5.86 -10.52
N SER A 130 12.12 -5.51 -11.76
CA SER A 130 11.43 -5.99 -12.93
C SER A 130 12.41 -6.52 -13.96
N PHE A 131 11.95 -7.51 -14.73
CA PHE A 131 12.75 -8.19 -15.74
C PHE A 131 11.86 -8.62 -16.91
N THR A 132 12.49 -8.96 -18.03
CA THR A 132 11.84 -9.58 -19.18
C THR A 132 12.06 -11.08 -19.11
N LEU A 133 10.96 -11.84 -19.09
CA LEU A 133 11.03 -13.29 -19.22
C LEU A 133 11.31 -13.66 -20.68
N ILE A 134 12.25 -14.57 -20.90
CA ILE A 134 12.59 -15.08 -22.23
C ILE A 134 12.54 -16.61 -22.26
N GLU A 135 12.41 -17.17 -23.46
CA GLU A 135 12.43 -18.63 -23.73
C GLU A 135 11.29 -19.45 -23.09
N HIS A 136 10.23 -18.81 -22.61
CA HIS A 136 9.02 -19.52 -22.21
C HIS A 136 8.31 -20.11 -23.46
N PRO A 137 7.90 -21.40 -23.46
CA PRO A 137 7.23 -22.02 -24.62
C PRO A 137 5.93 -21.31 -25.06
N ARG A 138 5.26 -20.66 -24.11
CA ARG A 138 4.15 -19.73 -24.38
C ARG A 138 4.67 -18.32 -24.61
N GLU A 139 4.56 -17.84 -25.85
CA GLU A 139 5.08 -16.55 -26.28
C GLU A 139 4.46 -15.36 -25.53
N ASP A 140 3.19 -15.44 -25.15
CA ASP A 140 2.48 -14.38 -24.43
C ASP A 140 3.02 -14.13 -23.00
N LEU A 141 3.76 -15.10 -22.45
CA LEU A 141 4.41 -14.99 -21.14
C LEU A 141 5.84 -14.44 -21.23
N ASN A 142 6.45 -14.39 -22.42
CA ASN A 142 7.74 -13.76 -22.69
C ASN A 142 7.59 -12.24 -22.73
N ARG A 143 7.38 -11.65 -21.55
CA ARG A 143 7.07 -10.23 -21.37
C ARG A 143 7.73 -9.69 -20.12
N HIS A 144 7.53 -8.40 -19.90
CA HIS A 144 8.00 -7.73 -18.70
C HIS A 144 7.17 -8.11 -17.46
N TRP A 145 7.85 -8.55 -16.41
CA TRP A 145 7.31 -8.94 -15.11
C TRP A 145 7.97 -8.13 -14.01
N ARG A 146 7.26 -7.92 -12.90
CA ARG A 146 7.80 -7.31 -11.68
C ARG A 146 7.57 -8.25 -10.51
N VAL A 147 8.60 -8.45 -9.70
CA VAL A 147 8.53 -9.29 -8.50
C VAL A 147 7.79 -8.52 -7.40
N THR A 148 6.76 -9.12 -6.82
CA THR A 148 6.03 -8.56 -5.66
C THR A 148 6.41 -9.23 -4.35
N ARG A 149 6.77 -10.52 -4.40
CA ARG A 149 7.22 -11.31 -3.26
C ARG A 149 8.21 -12.36 -3.75
N VAL A 150 9.21 -12.66 -2.94
CA VAL A 150 10.14 -13.77 -3.16
C VAL A 150 10.43 -14.45 -1.83
N HIS A 151 10.63 -15.76 -1.88
CA HIS A 151 11.13 -16.59 -0.80
C HIS A 151 12.38 -17.28 -1.31
N HIS A 152 13.50 -17.09 -0.61
CA HIS A 152 14.78 -17.71 -0.95
C HIS A 152 15.09 -18.81 0.06
N GLU A 153 15.56 -19.96 -0.42
CA GLU A 153 15.97 -21.09 0.39
C GLU A 153 17.32 -21.59 -0.10
N GLY A 154 18.27 -21.68 0.83
CA GLY A 154 19.63 -22.15 0.57
C GLY A 154 20.03 -23.22 1.57
N THR A 155 20.75 -24.24 1.11
CA THR A 155 21.36 -25.28 1.94
C THR A 155 22.82 -25.40 1.56
N GLN A 156 23.71 -25.33 2.56
CA GLN A 156 25.15 -25.47 2.38
C GLN A 156 25.67 -26.52 3.37
N PHE A 157 26.49 -27.45 2.89
CA PHE A 157 27.13 -28.46 3.73
C PHE A 157 28.54 -28.01 4.13
N THR A 158 28.99 -28.40 5.32
CA THR A 158 30.39 -28.20 5.74
C THR A 158 31.24 -29.39 5.27
N SER A 159 32.54 -29.17 5.06
CA SER A 159 33.46 -30.16 4.47
C SER A 159 33.47 -31.52 5.19
N LEU A 160 33.26 -31.55 6.51
CA LEU A 160 33.17 -32.80 7.29
C LEU A 160 31.86 -33.59 7.05
N GLN A 161 30.79 -32.93 6.64
CA GLN A 161 29.49 -33.56 6.35
C GLN A 161 29.37 -34.04 4.90
N GLU A 162 30.16 -33.48 3.98
CA GLU A 162 30.27 -33.98 2.60
C GLU A 162 30.99 -35.34 2.55
N GLU A 163 32.03 -35.54 3.36
CA GLU A 163 32.79 -36.81 3.44
C GLU A 163 32.12 -37.88 4.33
N ALA A 164 31.47 -37.50 5.44
CA ALA A 164 31.03 -38.47 6.45
C ALA A 164 29.66 -39.11 6.22
N ALA A 165 28.86 -38.62 5.26
CA ALA A 165 27.46 -39.05 5.15
C ALA A 165 26.90 -39.08 3.73
N GLY A 166 27.59 -39.70 2.77
CA GLY A 166 26.99 -40.06 1.47
C GLY A 166 26.09 -38.98 0.86
N ALA A 167 26.54 -37.72 0.91
CA ALA A 167 25.73 -36.56 0.59
C ALA A 167 25.34 -36.62 -0.89
N ARG A 168 24.10 -37.02 -1.18
CA ARG A 168 23.58 -37.14 -2.55
C ARG A 168 23.35 -35.77 -3.23
N GLN A 169 23.47 -34.66 -2.50
CA GLN A 169 23.28 -33.30 -3.00
C GLN A 169 24.31 -32.36 -2.37
N GLY A 170 24.97 -31.53 -3.18
CA GLY A 170 25.85 -30.44 -2.74
C GLY A 170 25.08 -29.18 -2.34
N THR A 171 25.79 -28.06 -2.21
CA THR A 171 25.20 -26.73 -1.96
C THR A 171 24.08 -26.43 -2.96
N ARG A 172 22.91 -26.03 -2.46
CA ARG A 172 21.71 -25.79 -3.27
C ARG A 172 21.08 -24.45 -2.91
N TYR A 173 20.66 -23.72 -3.93
CA TYR A 173 19.82 -22.54 -3.83
C TYR A 173 18.54 -22.75 -4.64
N THR A 174 17.42 -22.32 -4.07
CA THR A 174 16.13 -22.24 -4.77
C THR A 174 15.38 -21.00 -4.33
N GLN A 175 14.53 -20.49 -5.21
CA GLN A 175 13.60 -19.42 -4.88
C GLN A 175 12.20 -19.76 -5.38
N ALA A 176 11.19 -19.24 -4.68
CA ALA A 176 9.83 -19.14 -5.13
C ALA A 176 9.38 -17.67 -5.08
N ALA A 177 8.84 -17.15 -6.20
CA ALA A 177 8.44 -15.76 -6.31
C ALA A 177 7.03 -15.60 -6.87
N VAL A 178 6.46 -14.44 -6.57
CA VAL A 178 5.19 -13.97 -7.10
C VAL A 178 5.47 -12.76 -7.97
N LEU A 179 4.96 -12.81 -9.19
CA LEU A 179 5.17 -11.80 -10.22
C LEU A 179 3.83 -11.17 -10.61
N VAL A 180 3.90 -9.90 -11.02
CA VAL A 180 2.79 -9.17 -11.66
C VAL A 180 3.28 -8.60 -12.99
N PRO A 181 2.38 -8.33 -13.96
CA PRO A 181 2.78 -7.70 -15.21
C PRO A 181 3.52 -6.38 -14.96
N GLY A 182 4.75 -6.26 -15.46
CA GLY A 182 5.66 -5.20 -15.04
C GLY A 182 5.30 -3.80 -15.54
N ARG A 183 4.40 -3.67 -16.52
CA ARG A 183 3.89 -2.39 -17.03
C ARG A 183 2.57 -1.96 -16.39
N THR A 184 1.99 -2.79 -15.53
CA THR A 184 0.73 -2.48 -14.86
C THR A 184 1.03 -1.75 -13.55
N GLU A 185 0.28 -0.69 -13.25
CA GLU A 185 0.34 -0.06 -11.94
C GLU A 185 -0.09 -1.07 -10.88
N TRP A 186 0.71 -1.21 -9.83
CA TRP A 186 0.42 -2.13 -8.74
C TRP A 186 0.35 -1.36 -7.44
N ARG A 187 -0.67 -1.66 -6.64
CA ARG A 187 -0.88 -1.09 -5.31
C ARG A 187 -1.23 -2.25 -4.38
N PRO A 188 -0.71 -2.31 -3.15
CA PRO A 188 -1.13 -3.34 -2.21
C PRO A 188 -2.63 -3.21 -1.88
N ALA A 189 -3.24 -4.30 -1.43
CA ALA A 189 -4.61 -4.25 -0.92
C ALA A 189 -4.76 -3.17 0.17
N PRO A 190 -5.87 -2.39 0.20
CA PRO A 190 -6.06 -1.37 1.22
C PRO A 190 -6.14 -1.99 2.61
N LEU A 191 -5.37 -1.45 3.56
CA LEU A 191 -5.47 -1.84 4.97
C LEU A 191 -6.74 -1.24 5.62
N PRO A 192 -7.31 -1.91 6.63
CA PRO A 192 -8.34 -1.30 7.47
C PRO A 192 -7.85 0.03 8.08
N LYS A 193 -8.72 1.05 8.09
CA LYS A 193 -8.39 2.31 8.77
C LYS A 193 -8.48 2.11 10.29
N PRO A 194 -7.58 2.72 11.09
CA PRO A 194 -7.84 2.94 12.50
C PRO A 194 -9.22 3.57 12.74
N ARG A 195 -9.88 3.14 13.82
CA ARG A 195 -11.21 3.59 14.23
C ARG A 195 -11.18 4.00 15.69
N ILE A 196 -12.03 4.96 16.07
CA ILE A 196 -12.26 5.34 17.46
C ILE A 196 -13.67 4.88 17.84
N ASP A 197 -13.74 3.92 18.75
CA ASP A 197 -14.99 3.22 19.06
C ASP A 197 -16.03 4.08 19.81
N GLY A 198 -15.58 5.15 20.47
CA GLY A 198 -16.45 5.96 21.33
C GLY A 198 -16.03 7.42 21.41
N PRO A 199 -16.85 8.26 22.07
CA PRO A 199 -16.52 9.66 22.27
C PRO A 199 -15.29 9.82 23.17
N GLN A 200 -14.56 10.91 22.97
CA GLN A 200 -13.41 11.29 23.77
C GLN A 200 -13.55 12.70 24.32
N MET A 201 -12.87 12.99 25.42
CA MET A 201 -12.76 14.34 25.95
C MET A 201 -11.65 15.11 25.25
N ALA A 202 -11.85 16.39 25.05
CA ALA A 202 -10.83 17.33 24.59
C ALA A 202 -11.07 18.70 25.21
N THR A 203 -10.02 19.50 25.32
CA THR A 203 -10.10 20.87 25.87
C THR A 203 -10.03 21.87 24.73
N VAL A 204 -10.88 22.89 24.74
CA VAL A 204 -10.89 23.93 23.70
C VAL A 204 -9.66 24.83 23.85
N VAL A 205 -8.98 25.10 22.74
CA VAL A 205 -7.72 25.87 22.70
C VAL A 205 -7.76 26.97 21.64
N GLY A 206 -6.89 27.96 21.79
CA GLY A 206 -6.75 29.08 20.87
C GLY A 206 -5.57 29.97 21.23
N PRO A 207 -5.43 31.13 20.58
CA PRO A 207 -4.31 32.05 20.80
C PRO A 207 -4.25 32.57 22.23
N LYS A 208 -3.03 32.87 22.70
CA LYS A 208 -2.83 33.42 24.04
C LYS A 208 -3.54 34.78 24.20
N GLY A 209 -4.32 34.91 25.26
CA GLY A 209 -5.05 36.14 25.60
C GLY A 209 -6.45 36.24 25.01
N GLU A 210 -6.84 35.29 24.14
CA GLU A 210 -8.20 35.18 23.65
C GLU A 210 -9.06 34.32 24.58
N GLU A 211 -10.34 34.66 24.67
CA GLU A 211 -11.33 33.84 25.39
C GLU A 211 -12.13 32.96 24.42
N ILE A 212 -12.38 33.45 23.20
CA ILE A 212 -13.18 32.77 22.17
C ILE A 212 -12.38 32.76 20.88
N TYR A 213 -12.14 31.56 20.33
CA TYR A 213 -11.46 31.40 19.06
C TYR A 213 -12.27 30.49 18.14
N CYS A 214 -12.99 31.10 17.19
CA CYS A 214 -13.81 30.39 16.21
C CYS A 214 -13.70 30.97 14.81
N ASP A 215 -14.04 30.17 13.80
CA ASP A 215 -14.16 30.64 12.42
C ASP A 215 -15.58 31.03 12.03
N GLN A 216 -15.76 31.40 10.75
CA GLN A 216 -17.05 31.82 10.17
C GLN A 216 -18.17 30.78 10.25
N TRP A 217 -17.87 29.52 10.56
CA TRP A 217 -18.85 28.45 10.73
C TRP A 217 -19.06 28.07 12.21
N GLY A 218 -18.49 28.84 13.14
CA GLY A 218 -18.57 28.57 14.58
C GLY A 218 -17.81 27.33 15.02
N ARG A 219 -16.80 26.92 14.24
CA ARG A 219 -15.90 25.81 14.59
C ARG A 219 -14.85 26.31 15.56
N VAL A 220 -14.37 25.44 16.44
CA VAL A 220 -13.30 25.76 17.40
C VAL A 220 -12.12 24.81 17.20
N LYS A 221 -11.00 25.08 17.87
CA LYS A 221 -9.87 24.15 17.97
C LYS A 221 -9.85 23.51 19.35
N VAL A 222 -9.32 22.28 19.39
CA VAL A 222 -9.22 21.47 20.60
C VAL A 222 -7.83 20.87 20.76
N SER A 223 -7.46 20.54 21.99
CA SER A 223 -6.32 19.71 22.33
C SER A 223 -6.82 18.39 22.91
N PHE A 224 -6.23 17.28 22.46
CA PHE A 224 -6.59 15.94 22.91
C PHE A 224 -5.65 15.49 24.04
N PRO A 225 -6.15 14.83 25.10
CA PRO A 225 -5.31 14.38 26.23
C PRO A 225 -4.19 13.40 25.84
N TRP A 226 -4.35 12.69 24.72
CA TRP A 226 -3.35 11.76 24.19
C TRP A 226 -2.34 12.42 23.25
N ASP A 227 -2.56 13.67 22.86
CA ASP A 227 -1.65 14.41 22.00
C ASP A 227 -0.49 14.98 22.83
N ARG A 228 0.65 14.29 22.76
CA ARG A 228 1.87 14.63 23.50
C ARG A 228 2.68 15.76 22.85
N GLU A 229 2.38 16.10 21.60
CA GLU A 229 3.11 17.08 20.81
C GLU A 229 2.38 18.44 20.75
N SER A 230 1.10 18.45 21.12
CA SER A 230 0.30 19.66 21.29
C SER A 230 0.97 20.65 22.25
N GLN A 231 0.94 21.93 21.88
CA GLN A 231 1.33 23.06 22.73
C GLN A 231 0.11 23.76 23.35
N ASP A 232 -1.06 23.10 23.29
CA ASP A 232 -2.34 23.59 23.80
C ASP A 232 -2.70 25.01 23.32
N ASN A 233 -2.52 25.25 22.02
CA ASN A 233 -2.69 26.56 21.38
C ASN A 233 -3.47 26.46 20.06
N GLU A 234 -3.52 27.55 19.29
CA GLU A 234 -4.24 27.62 18.02
C GLU A 234 -3.70 26.69 16.93
N PHE A 235 -2.61 25.94 17.15
CA PHE A 235 -2.05 24.98 16.20
C PHE A 235 -2.30 23.52 16.59
N SER A 236 -2.87 23.24 17.77
CA SER A 236 -3.07 21.88 18.28
C SER A 236 -3.99 21.00 17.43
N SER A 237 -4.91 21.57 16.65
CA SER A 237 -5.80 20.78 15.80
C SER A 237 -6.37 21.53 14.59
N CYS A 238 -7.10 20.78 13.77
CA CYS A 238 -7.97 21.32 12.74
C CYS A 238 -9.21 22.02 13.34
N TRP A 239 -9.96 22.72 12.50
CA TRP A 239 -11.24 23.31 12.90
C TRP A 239 -12.31 22.23 13.07
N VAL A 240 -12.82 22.10 14.29
CA VAL A 240 -13.82 21.09 14.69
C VAL A 240 -15.21 21.71 14.76
N ARG A 241 -16.19 21.09 14.09
CA ARG A 241 -17.59 21.56 14.12
C ARG A 241 -18.23 21.29 15.47
N VAL A 242 -19.08 22.22 15.90
CA VAL A 242 -19.80 22.16 17.17
C VAL A 242 -21.27 21.91 16.92
N SER A 243 -21.79 20.80 17.45
CA SER A 243 -23.22 20.53 17.49
C SER A 243 -23.93 21.61 18.31
N GLN A 244 -25.05 22.09 17.80
CA GLN A 244 -25.90 23.09 18.45
C GLN A 244 -27.23 22.46 18.86
N GLY A 245 -27.90 23.04 19.86
CA GLY A 245 -29.22 22.57 20.28
C GLY A 245 -30.28 22.70 19.18
N TRP A 246 -30.14 23.69 18.30
CA TRP A 246 -30.97 23.91 17.14
C TRP A 246 -30.19 24.64 16.04
N ALA A 247 -30.19 24.11 14.80
CA ALA A 247 -29.47 24.68 13.67
C ALA A 247 -30.32 24.65 12.39
N GLY A 248 -30.68 25.84 11.88
CA GLY A 248 -31.38 26.05 10.60
C GLY A 248 -30.49 26.74 9.56
N GLY A 249 -31.03 27.02 8.38
CA GLY A 249 -30.26 27.57 7.24
C GLY A 249 -29.64 28.95 7.47
N SER A 250 -30.18 29.74 8.42
CA SER A 250 -29.62 31.03 8.86
C SER A 250 -30.14 31.45 10.26
N TRP A 251 -30.70 30.52 11.02
CA TRP A 251 -31.33 30.78 12.33
C TRP A 251 -31.12 29.56 13.23
N GLY A 252 -31.27 29.75 14.55
CA GLY A 252 -31.11 28.68 15.54
C GLY A 252 -30.41 29.17 16.80
N SER A 253 -29.96 28.21 17.61
CA SER A 253 -29.14 28.48 18.80
C SER A 253 -27.67 28.50 18.41
N MET A 254 -26.89 29.44 18.95
CA MET A 254 -25.44 29.42 18.86
C MET A 254 -24.83 29.60 20.23
N ALA A 255 -24.15 28.56 20.72
CA ALA A 255 -23.25 28.64 21.85
C ALA A 255 -21.88 28.16 21.38
N ILE A 256 -20.86 29.02 21.45
CA ILE A 256 -19.48 28.68 21.06
C ILE A 256 -18.72 28.26 22.33
N PRO A 257 -18.11 27.07 22.37
CA PRO A 257 -17.22 26.69 23.47
C PRO A 257 -16.06 27.68 23.61
N ARG A 258 -15.77 28.11 24.84
CA ARG A 258 -14.67 29.03 25.16
C ARG A 258 -13.37 28.27 25.40
N ILE A 259 -12.24 28.94 25.21
CA ILE A 259 -10.91 28.38 25.49
C ILE A 259 -10.85 27.92 26.95
N GLY A 260 -10.28 26.72 27.18
CA GLY A 260 -10.19 26.07 28.49
C GLY A 260 -11.40 25.22 28.88
N GLN A 261 -12.50 25.22 28.11
CA GLN A 261 -13.66 24.37 28.40
C GLN A 261 -13.48 22.95 27.86
N ASP A 262 -14.01 21.97 28.60
CA ASP A 262 -14.03 20.57 28.17
C ASP A 262 -15.23 20.25 27.28
N VAL A 263 -14.94 19.53 26.20
CA VAL A 263 -15.90 19.14 25.18
C VAL A 263 -15.86 17.65 24.90
N ILE A 264 -16.99 17.10 24.49
CA ILE A 264 -17.13 15.71 24.06
C ILE A 264 -16.97 15.66 22.53
N ILE A 265 -15.93 14.97 22.06
CA ILE A 265 -15.63 14.73 20.66
C ILE A 265 -16.18 13.37 20.24
N GLN A 266 -17.02 13.35 19.21
CA GLN A 266 -17.35 12.17 18.44
C GLN A 266 -16.65 12.20 17.09
N TYR A 267 -16.52 11.03 16.47
CA TYR A 267 -15.84 10.85 15.20
C TYR A 267 -16.84 10.34 14.16
N VAL A 268 -17.05 11.10 13.09
CA VAL A 268 -17.98 10.71 12.01
C VAL A 268 -17.48 9.41 11.38
N ASP A 269 -18.34 8.39 11.26
CA ASP A 269 -18.00 7.04 10.81
C ASP A 269 -16.90 6.34 11.64
N ALA A 270 -16.71 6.77 12.90
CA ALA A 270 -15.60 6.40 13.78
C ALA A 270 -14.22 6.74 13.21
N ASP A 271 -14.15 7.70 12.30
CA ASP A 271 -12.93 8.13 11.62
C ASP A 271 -12.16 9.17 12.47
N PRO A 272 -10.93 8.86 12.95
CA PRO A 272 -10.10 9.81 13.72
C PRO A 272 -9.90 11.17 13.04
N ASP A 273 -9.95 11.21 11.70
CA ASP A 273 -9.74 12.42 10.90
C ASP A 273 -11.01 13.28 10.78
N GLN A 274 -12.14 12.84 11.33
CA GLN A 274 -13.43 13.54 11.25
C GLN A 274 -14.03 13.83 12.63
N PRO A 275 -13.33 14.59 13.50
CA PRO A 275 -13.85 14.97 14.80
C PRO A 275 -15.04 15.94 14.69
N MET A 276 -15.96 15.84 15.63
CA MET A 276 -17.11 16.72 15.81
C MET A 276 -17.44 16.84 17.30
N ILE A 277 -17.59 18.06 17.80
CA ILE A 277 -18.02 18.30 19.17
C ILE A 277 -19.52 18.03 19.26
N THR A 278 -19.92 17.09 20.12
CA THR A 278 -21.34 16.71 20.32
C THR A 278 -21.89 17.09 21.68
N GLY A 279 -21.03 17.49 22.61
CA GLY A 279 -21.44 17.86 23.96
C GLY A 279 -20.37 18.65 24.69
N ARG A 280 -20.73 19.07 25.91
CA ARG A 280 -19.90 19.84 26.85
C ARG A 280 -20.09 19.25 28.23
N THR A 281 -19.07 19.30 29.05
CA THR A 281 -19.15 18.91 30.46
C THR A 281 -18.73 20.09 31.33
N TYR A 282 -19.17 20.10 32.58
CA TYR A 282 -18.60 21.00 33.57
C TYR A 282 -17.16 20.59 33.85
N CYS A 283 -16.32 21.60 34.08
CA CYS A 283 -15.00 21.45 34.68
C CYS A 283 -15.13 21.57 36.20
#